data_AF-A0A662FPU9-F1
#
_entry.id   AF-A0A662FPU9-F1
#
_cell.length_a   1.000
_cell.length_b   1.000
_cell.length_c   1.000
_cell.angle_alpha   90.00
_cell.angle_beta   90.00
_cell.angle_gamma   90.00
#
_symmetry.space_group_name_H-M   'P 1'
#
loop_
_entity.id
_entity.type
_entity.pdbx_description
1 polymer ?
#
loop_
_entity_poly.entity_id
_entity_poly.type
_entity_poly.pdbx_seq_one_letter_code
_entity_poly.pdbx_strand_id
1 'polypeptide(L)'
;MSSGIRSWFIDWYYPSQVGCIYGVKHYISSFKTKYQQIDLVELPFFGKALFIDGKLQSSLYDEYIYHETLVHPAMLLHGNPS
;
A
#
# COMPACT_ATOMS: atom_id res chain seq x y z
N MET A 1 -25.47 10.32 -9.59
CA MET A 1 -25.22 8.89 -9.86
C MET A 1 -24.02 8.48 -9.02
N SER A 2 -24.19 7.59 -8.04
CA SER A 2 -23.18 7.35 -6.99
C SER A 2 -21.89 6.75 -7.56
N SER A 3 -20.75 7.38 -7.29
CA SER A 3 -19.43 6.77 -7.49
C SER A 3 -19.19 5.76 -6.36
N GLY A 4 -19.90 4.64 -6.40
CA GLY A 4 -19.73 3.56 -5.43
C GLY A 4 -18.40 2.83 -5.59
N ILE A 5 -17.93 2.18 -4.51
CA ILE A 5 -16.80 1.23 -4.53
C ILE A 5 -17.07 0.18 -5.61
N ARG A 6 -16.18 0.09 -6.61
CA ARG A 6 -16.35 -0.84 -7.75
C ARG A 6 -15.51 -2.10 -7.66
N SER A 7 -14.55 -2.15 -6.75
CA SER A 7 -13.55 -3.20 -6.66
C SER A 7 -12.91 -3.26 -5.28
N TRP A 8 -12.31 -4.39 -4.97
CA TRP A 8 -11.74 -4.69 -3.67
C TRP A 8 -10.38 -5.37 -3.83
N PHE A 9 -9.44 -5.04 -2.96
CA PHE A 9 -8.22 -5.83 -2.73
C PHE A 9 -8.38 -6.62 -1.44
N ILE A 10 -7.92 -7.88 -1.47
CA ILE A 10 -7.83 -8.72 -0.28
C ILE A 10 -6.36 -9.08 -0.10
N ASP A 11 -5.74 -8.50 0.92
CA ASP A 11 -4.36 -8.74 1.26
C ASP A 11 -4.26 -9.80 2.37
N TRP A 12 -4.01 -11.05 2.00
CA TRP A 12 -3.81 -12.16 2.93
C TRP A 12 -2.40 -12.20 3.53
N TYR A 13 -2.24 -11.97 4.83
CA TYR A 13 -0.94 -12.08 5.51
C TYR A 13 -0.53 -13.54 5.71
N TYR A 14 -1.50 -14.40 6.04
CA TYR A 14 -1.34 -15.85 6.12
C TYR A 14 -2.51 -16.51 5.38
N PRO A 15 -2.26 -17.52 4.51
CA PRO A 15 -3.29 -18.12 3.65
C PRO A 15 -4.52 -18.68 4.37
N SER A 16 -4.44 -18.92 5.68
CA SER A 16 -5.45 -19.64 6.45
C SER A 16 -6.06 -18.88 7.63
N GLN A 17 -5.72 -17.59 7.86
CA GLN A 17 -6.14 -16.92 9.09
C GLN A 17 -6.60 -15.47 8.94
N VAL A 18 -5.74 -14.56 8.46
CA VAL A 18 -6.00 -13.11 8.56
C VAL A 18 -5.57 -12.39 7.30
N GLY A 19 -6.42 -11.48 6.85
CA GLY A 19 -6.13 -10.54 5.78
C GLY A 19 -6.84 -9.20 5.99
N CYS A 20 -6.36 -8.18 5.29
CA CYS A 20 -7.01 -6.89 5.21
C CYS A 20 -7.81 -6.77 3.92
N ILE A 21 -8.98 -6.14 3.99
CA ILE A 21 -9.83 -5.89 2.83
C ILE A 21 -9.88 -4.39 2.58
N TYR A 22 -9.55 -3.98 1.36
CA TYR A 22 -9.51 -2.57 0.95
C TYR A 22 -10.52 -2.31 -0.16
N GLY A 23 -11.51 -1.47 0.12
CA GLY A 23 -12.43 -0.98 -0.91
C GLY A 23 -11.74 0.09 -1.75
N VAL A 24 -11.82 -0.06 -3.08
CA VAL A 24 -11.23 0.91 -4.02
C VAL A 24 -12.28 1.94 -4.41
N LYS A 25 -11.95 3.20 -4.18
CA LYS A 25 -12.77 4.35 -4.59
C LYS A 25 -12.57 4.64 -6.08
N HIS A 26 -11.31 4.74 -6.51
CA HIS A 26 -10.94 4.99 -7.91
C HIS A 26 -9.67 4.21 -8.30
N TYR A 27 -9.64 3.64 -9.51
CA TYR A 27 -8.41 3.18 -10.13
C TYR A 27 -7.73 4.33 -10.84
N ILE A 28 -6.44 4.54 -10.57
CA ILE A 28 -5.63 5.58 -11.20
C ILE A 28 -4.82 4.98 -12.36
N SER A 29 -4.18 3.83 -12.12
CA SER A 29 -3.47 3.08 -13.16
C SER A 29 -3.37 1.60 -12.77
N SER A 30 -3.29 0.73 -13.76
CA SER A 30 -3.06 -0.71 -13.59
C SER A 30 -2.24 -1.21 -14.76
N PHE A 31 -1.07 -1.79 -14.50
CA PHE A 31 -0.19 -2.30 -15.55
C PHE A 31 0.73 -3.40 -15.04
N LYS A 32 1.13 -4.30 -15.93
CA LYS A 32 2.09 -5.36 -15.64
C LYS A 32 3.48 -4.97 -16.13
N THR A 33 4.45 -5.00 -15.23
CA THR A 33 5.87 -4.88 -15.58
C THR A 33 6.44 -6.24 -15.98
N LYS A 34 7.72 -6.29 -16.37
CA LYS A 34 8.42 -7.58 -16.56
C LYS A 34 8.49 -8.44 -15.30
N TYR A 35 8.21 -7.88 -14.12
CA TYR A 35 8.39 -8.55 -12.83
C TYR A 35 7.08 -8.80 -12.09
N GLN A 36 6.15 -7.85 -12.14
CA GLN A 36 5.03 -7.78 -11.20
C GLN A 36 3.88 -6.92 -11.74
N GLN A 37 2.67 -7.20 -11.26
CA GLN A 37 1.48 -6.39 -11.47
C GLN A 37 1.52 -5.16 -10.55
N ILE A 38 1.30 -3.98 -11.12
CA ILE A 38 1.26 -2.71 -10.40
C ILE A 38 -0.15 -2.13 -10.49
N ASP A 39 -0.73 -1.80 -9.34
CA ASP A 39 -2.02 -1.14 -9.25
C ASP A 39 -1.90 0.12 -8.39
N LEU A 40 -2.16 1.28 -9.00
CA LEU A 40 -2.24 2.56 -8.33
C LEU A 40 -3.71 2.93 -8.17
N VAL A 41 -4.16 3.07 -6.92
CA VAL A 41 -5.57 3.28 -6.59
C VAL A 41 -5.75 4.38 -5.55
N GLU A 42 -6.95 4.92 -5.47
CA GLU A 42 -7.41 5.75 -4.36
C GLU A 42 -8.29 4.91 -3.43
N LEU A 43 -7.87 4.79 -2.17
CA LEU A 43 -8.63 4.20 -1.09
C LEU A 43 -9.42 5.29 -0.35
N PRO A 44 -10.67 5.01 0.11
CA PRO A 44 -11.51 6.00 0.77
C PRO A 44 -10.88 6.69 1.98
N PHE A 45 -10.13 5.93 2.79
CA PHE A 45 -9.50 6.42 4.03
C PHE A 45 -8.00 6.68 3.87
N PHE A 46 -7.29 5.73 3.26
CA PHE A 46 -5.83 5.73 3.16
C PHE A 46 -5.26 6.58 2.02
N GLY A 47 -6.11 7.23 1.21
CA GLY A 47 -5.68 8.07 0.10
C GLY A 47 -5.11 7.26 -1.07
N LYS A 48 -4.15 7.84 -1.80
CA LYS A 48 -3.50 7.12 -2.90
C LYS A 48 -2.64 5.99 -2.33
N ALA A 49 -2.81 4.79 -2.87
CA ALA A 49 -2.15 3.59 -2.42
C ALA A 49 -1.54 2.84 -3.61
N LEU A 50 -0.38 2.24 -3.36
CA LEU A 50 0.32 1.36 -4.29
C LEU A 50 0.11 -0.09 -3.86
N PHE A 51 -0.42 -0.89 -4.78
CA PHE A 51 -0.45 -2.34 -4.67
C PHE A 51 0.51 -2.96 -5.68
N ILE A 52 1.24 -3.98 -5.22
CA ILE A 52 2.14 -4.80 -6.05
C ILE A 52 1.72 -6.25 -5.89
N ASP A 53 1.40 -6.92 -7.00
CA ASP A 53 0.86 -8.29 -7.02
C ASP A 53 -0.31 -8.49 -6.04
N GLY A 54 -1.16 -7.46 -5.92
CA GLY A 54 -2.33 -7.46 -5.02
C GLY A 54 -2.02 -7.20 -3.54
N LYS A 55 -0.75 -6.91 -3.18
CA LYS A 55 -0.30 -6.59 -1.82
C LYS A 55 -0.14 -5.10 -1.61
N LEU A 56 -0.67 -4.56 -0.50
CA LEU A 56 -0.49 -3.15 -0.17
C LEU A 56 1.01 -2.90 0.13
N GLN A 57 1.61 -1.91 -0.53
CA GLN A 57 3.02 -1.54 -0.32
C GLN A 57 3.18 -0.22 0.41
N SER A 58 2.38 0.78 0.06
CA SER A 58 2.37 2.08 0.72
C SER A 58 1.03 2.77 0.48
N SER A 59 0.63 3.62 1.42
CA SER A 59 -0.47 4.56 1.26
C SER A 59 -0.09 5.94 1.76
N LEU A 60 -0.54 7.00 1.09
CA LEU A 60 -0.18 8.37 1.46
C LEU A 60 -0.57 8.75 2.89
N TYR A 61 -1.57 8.09 3.48
CA TYR A 61 -2.02 8.43 4.82
C TYR A 61 -1.07 7.92 5.93
N ASP A 62 -0.49 6.75 5.76
CA ASP A 62 0.25 6.04 6.81
C ASP A 62 1.72 5.75 6.47
N GLU A 63 2.18 6.08 5.27
CA GLU A 63 3.53 5.75 4.81
C GLU A 63 4.64 6.27 5.73
N TYR A 64 4.45 7.41 6.38
CA TYR A 64 5.43 7.98 7.30
C TYR A 64 5.71 7.04 8.47
N ILE A 65 4.71 6.31 8.98
CA ILE A 65 4.90 5.38 10.10
C ILE A 65 5.91 4.30 9.69
N TYR A 66 5.74 3.68 8.54
CA TYR A 66 6.65 2.63 8.08
C TYR A 66 8.03 3.19 7.72
N HIS A 67 8.09 4.25 6.89
CA HIS A 67 9.37 4.78 6.40
C HIS A 67 10.22 5.37 7.52
N GLU A 68 9.63 6.12 8.45
CA GLU A 68 10.37 6.71 9.56
C GLU A 68 10.82 5.65 10.56
N THR A 69 9.96 4.68 10.91
CA THR A 69 10.35 3.62 11.87
C THR A 69 11.38 2.66 11.29
N LEU A 70 11.40 2.46 9.97
CA LEU A 70 12.42 1.66 9.29
C LEU A 70 13.78 2.37 9.26
N VAL A 71 13.78 3.68 9.00
CA VAL A 71 15.02 4.44 8.74
C VAL A 71 15.57 5.11 10.00
N HIS A 72 14.76 5.89 10.71
CA HIS A 72 15.24 6.79 11.77
C HIS A 72 15.96 6.05 12.91
N PRO A 73 15.50 4.90 13.44
CA PRO A 73 16.21 4.22 14.52
C PRO A 73 17.63 3.83 14.12
N ALA A 74 17.82 3.28 12.92
CA ALA A 74 19.14 2.88 12.44
C ALA A 74 20.05 4.09 12.23
N MET A 75 19.54 5.16 11.61
CA MET A 75 20.32 6.37 11.32
C MET A 75 20.74 7.10 12.61
N LEU A 76 19.85 7.20 13.59
CA LEU A 76 20.13 7.87 14.86
C LEU A 76 21.16 7.11 15.71
N LEU A 77 21.18 5.78 15.66
CA LEU A 77 22.09 4.95 16.46
C LEU A 77 23.48 4.80 15.84
N HIS A 78 23.65 5.07 14.55
CA HIS A 78 24.93 4.86 13.86
C HIS A 78 25.99 5.94 14.17
N GLY A 79 25.60 7.09 14.74
CA GLY A 79 26.52 8.14 15.21
C GLY A 79 27.16 9.02 14.13
N ASN A 80 27.42 8.47 12.94
CA ASN A 80 27.78 9.23 11.73
C ASN A 80 27.28 8.51 10.47
N PRO A 81 25.95 8.45 10.25
CA PRO A 81 25.42 7.85 9.03
C PRO A 81 25.77 8.73 7.82
N SER A 82 26.53 8.16 6.89
CA SER A 82 26.94 8.78 5.62
C SER A 82 25.92 8.63 4.52
#